data_AF-A0A7V8W0K6-F1
#
_entry.id   AF-A0A7V8W0K6-F1
#
_cell.length_a   1.000
_cell.length_b   1.000
_cell.length_c   1.000
_cell.angle_alpha   90.00
_cell.angle_beta   90.00
_cell.angle_gamma   90.00
#
_symmetry.space_group_name_H-M   'P 1'
#
loop_
_entity.id
_entity.type
_entity.pdbx_description
1 polymer ?
#
loop_
_entity_poly.entity_id
_entity_poly.type
_entity_poly.pdbx_seq_one_letter_code
_entity_poly.pdbx_strand_id
1 'polypeptide(L)'
;MSLETIFYITQIVAAVAVIITLFYVAYEVRHNTKALKLSTYQAVVNSSTEILHSLYTNTETASFYHRCLFNNAELNGPEKLRWHAVMIAVYRHWDNLLYQNRMGSLEDEMWLTYDRTMTHYFSYKAWVDWFTTNSHF
;
A
#
# COMPACT_ATOMS: atom_id res chain seq x y z
N MET A 1 -55.48 -29.48 -4.62
CA MET A 1 -54.01 -29.61 -4.42
C MET A 1 -53.78 -30.19 -3.03
N SER A 2 -52.91 -31.20 -2.89
CA SER A 2 -52.56 -31.75 -1.56
C SER A 2 -51.53 -30.84 -0.87
N LEU A 3 -51.53 -30.84 0.46
CA LEU A 3 -50.49 -30.17 1.27
C LEU A 3 -49.07 -30.58 0.86
N GLU A 4 -48.90 -31.84 0.50
CA GLU A 4 -47.64 -32.39 0.01
C GLU A 4 -47.16 -31.74 -1.29
N THR A 5 -48.09 -31.47 -2.23
CA THR A 5 -47.76 -30.78 -3.49
C THR A 5 -47.28 -29.35 -3.22
N ILE A 6 -47.94 -28.64 -2.31
CA ILE A 6 -47.58 -27.27 -1.92
C ILE A 6 -46.20 -27.26 -1.23
N PHE A 7 -45.92 -28.25 -0.40
CA PHE A 7 -44.64 -28.43 0.27
C PHE A 7 -43.50 -28.61 -0.74
N TYR A 8 -43.63 -29.51 -1.71
CA TYR A 8 -42.61 -29.71 -2.75
C TYR A 8 -42.39 -28.46 -3.61
N ILE A 9 -43.45 -27.74 -3.98
CA ILE A 9 -43.32 -26.46 -4.71
C ILE A 9 -42.52 -25.44 -3.89
N THR A 10 -42.82 -25.33 -2.59
CA THR A 10 -42.15 -24.39 -1.69
C THR A 10 -40.66 -24.73 -1.54
N GLN A 11 -40.33 -26.02 -1.44
CA GLN A 11 -38.95 -26.49 -1.40
C GLN A 11 -38.19 -26.17 -2.70
N ILE A 12 -38.81 -26.37 -3.87
CA ILE A 12 -38.20 -26.04 -5.15
C ILE A 12 -37.93 -24.53 -5.24
N VAL A 13 -38.91 -23.70 -4.88
CA VAL A 13 -38.75 -22.23 -4.87
C VAL A 13 -37.65 -21.81 -3.90
N ALA A 14 -37.61 -22.38 -2.69
CA ALA A 14 -36.56 -22.10 -1.71
C ALA A 14 -35.18 -22.51 -2.23
N ALA A 15 -35.06 -23.69 -2.85
CA ALA A 15 -33.80 -24.15 -3.43
C ALA A 15 -33.31 -23.23 -4.56
N VAL A 16 -34.22 -22.80 -5.46
CA VAL A 16 -33.91 -21.85 -6.53
C VAL A 16 -33.48 -20.49 -5.95
N ALA A 17 -34.16 -19.99 -4.91
CA ALA A 17 -33.80 -18.74 -4.24
C ALA A 17 -32.40 -18.79 -3.59
N VAL A 18 -32.04 -19.93 -2.99
CA VAL A 18 -30.68 -20.15 -2.43
C VAL A 18 -29.63 -20.12 -3.54
N ILE A 19 -29.87 -20.80 -4.67
CA ILE A 19 -28.94 -20.82 -5.81
C ILE A 19 -28.72 -19.40 -6.37
N ILE A 20 -29.80 -18.63 -6.56
CA ILE A 20 -29.72 -17.23 -7.03
C ILE A 20 -28.91 -16.39 -6.05
N THR A 21 -29.15 -16.54 -4.75
CA THR A 21 -28.41 -15.83 -3.70
C THR A 21 -26.91 -16.15 -3.76
N LEU A 22 -26.54 -17.42 -3.95
CA LEU A 22 -25.12 -17.81 -4.07
C LEU A 22 -24.44 -17.18 -5.29
N PHE A 23 -25.11 -17.11 -6.43
CA PHE A 23 -24.58 -16.41 -7.61
C PHE A 23 -24.41 -14.91 -7.35
N TYR A 24 -25.38 -14.29 -6.70
CA TYR A 24 -25.31 -12.87 -6.33
C TYR A 24 -24.12 -12.60 -5.38
N VAL A 25 -23.96 -13.40 -4.32
CA VAL A 25 -22.82 -13.28 -3.39
C VAL A 25 -21.49 -13.49 -4.11
N ALA A 26 -21.38 -14.49 -4.98
CA ALA A 26 -20.16 -14.71 -5.75
C ALA A 26 -19.82 -13.52 -6.67
N TYR A 27 -20.83 -12.92 -7.30
CA TYR A 27 -20.68 -11.71 -8.10
C TYR A 27 -20.25 -10.51 -7.23
N GLU A 28 -20.92 -10.30 -6.10
CA GLU A 28 -20.66 -9.21 -5.16
C GLU A 28 -19.24 -9.30 -4.59
N VAL A 29 -18.81 -10.47 -4.13
CA VAL A 29 -17.44 -10.70 -3.62
C VAL A 29 -16.40 -10.35 -4.69
N ARG A 30 -16.57 -10.80 -5.94
CA ARG A 30 -15.64 -10.50 -7.04
C ARG A 30 -15.58 -9.01 -7.37
N HIS A 31 -16.74 -8.35 -7.46
CA HIS A 31 -16.81 -6.92 -7.75
C HIS A 31 -16.20 -6.09 -6.62
N ASN A 32 -16.50 -6.46 -5.37
CA ASN A 32 -15.96 -5.83 -4.18
C ASN A 32 -14.43 -6.00 -4.10
N THR A 33 -13.89 -7.17 -4.47
CA THR A 33 -12.44 -7.39 -4.58
C THR A 33 -11.79 -6.44 -5.60
N LYS A 34 -12.41 -6.25 -6.78
CA LYS A 34 -11.88 -5.32 -7.79
C LYS A 34 -11.89 -3.87 -7.29
N ALA A 35 -12.99 -3.44 -6.68
CA ALA A 35 -13.11 -2.09 -6.13
C ALA A 35 -12.10 -1.85 -5.00
N LEU A 36 -11.89 -2.84 -4.12
CA LEU A 36 -10.89 -2.79 -3.05
C LEU A 36 -9.48 -2.60 -3.62
N LYS A 37 -9.09 -3.40 -4.62
CA LYS A 37 -7.77 -3.30 -5.26
C LYS A 37 -7.52 -1.93 -5.89
N LEU A 38 -8.52 -1.38 -6.59
CA LEU A 38 -8.43 -0.03 -7.18
C LEU A 38 -8.30 1.06 -6.10
N SER A 39 -9.05 0.92 -5.00
CA SER A 39 -8.95 1.84 -3.86
C SER A 39 -7.56 1.79 -3.22
N THR A 40 -7.02 0.58 -3.00
CA THR A 40 -5.65 0.38 -2.51
C THR A 40 -4.62 0.99 -3.46
N TYR A 41 -4.75 0.76 -4.77
CA TYR A 41 -3.87 1.35 -5.77
C TYR A 41 -3.84 2.88 -5.65
N GLN A 42 -5.02 3.52 -5.63
CA GLN A 42 -5.11 4.97 -5.52
C GLN A 42 -4.55 5.50 -4.19
N ALA A 43 -4.83 4.82 -3.08
CA ALA A 43 -4.32 5.19 -1.76
C ALA A 43 -2.78 5.15 -1.73
N VAL A 44 -2.18 4.11 -2.30
CA VAL A 44 -0.72 3.99 -2.42
C VAL A 44 -0.14 5.10 -3.27
N VAL A 45 -0.68 5.34 -4.48
CA VAL A 45 -0.20 6.41 -5.37
C VAL A 45 -0.28 7.77 -4.70
N ASN A 46 -1.37 8.05 -3.99
CA ASN A 46 -1.55 9.30 -3.25
C ASN A 46 -0.51 9.44 -2.14
N SER A 47 -0.32 8.40 -1.32
CA SER A 47 0.67 8.40 -0.24
C SER A 47 2.10 8.61 -0.76
N SER A 48 2.47 7.94 -1.85
CA SER A 48 3.79 8.13 -2.48
C SER A 48 3.97 9.55 -3.02
N THR A 49 2.93 10.10 -3.66
CA THR A 49 2.95 11.46 -4.21
C THR A 49 3.08 12.49 -3.10
N GLU A 50 2.39 12.30 -1.97
CA GLU A 50 2.45 13.20 -0.81
C GLU A 50 3.86 13.27 -0.22
N ILE A 51 4.53 12.12 -0.06
CA ILE A 51 5.91 12.05 0.44
C ILE A 51 6.87 12.83 -0.48
N LEU A 52 6.67 12.72 -1.80
CA LEU A 52 7.53 13.35 -2.80
C LEU A 52 7.13 14.80 -3.11
N HIS A 53 5.92 15.24 -2.74
CA HIS A 53 5.34 16.52 -3.15
C HIS A 53 6.27 17.70 -2.87
N SER A 54 6.78 17.76 -1.64
CA SER A 54 7.67 18.85 -1.22
C SER A 54 9.00 18.88 -1.98
N LEU A 55 9.48 17.74 -2.49
CA LEU A 55 10.75 17.65 -3.22
C LEU A 55 10.67 18.28 -4.61
N TYR A 56 9.53 18.16 -5.31
CA TYR A 56 9.38 18.76 -6.64
C TYR A 56 8.70 20.14 -6.63
N THR A 57 8.11 20.56 -5.51
CA THR A 57 7.45 21.87 -5.37
C THR A 57 8.27 22.92 -4.60
N ASN A 58 9.24 22.49 -3.78
CA ASN A 58 10.02 23.40 -2.94
C ASN A 58 11.54 23.17 -3.10
N THR A 59 12.22 24.16 -3.69
CA THR A 59 13.67 24.13 -3.94
C THR A 59 14.51 24.01 -2.66
N GLU A 60 14.08 24.59 -1.54
CA GLU A 60 14.78 24.47 -0.26
C GLU A 60 14.73 23.03 0.26
N THR A 61 13.55 22.40 0.18
CA THR A 61 13.37 20.99 0.55
C THR A 61 14.17 20.06 -0.36
N ALA A 62 14.17 20.31 -1.68
CA ALA A 62 15.00 19.57 -2.63
C ALA A 62 16.50 19.70 -2.31
N SER A 63 16.96 20.92 -2.01
CA SER A 63 18.36 21.21 -1.67
C SER A 63 18.79 20.55 -0.36
N PHE A 64 17.91 20.57 0.65
CA PHE A 64 18.11 19.85 1.91
C PHE A 64 18.23 18.34 1.66
N TYR A 65 17.28 17.75 0.93
CA TYR A 65 17.29 16.32 0.64
C TYR A 65 18.54 15.89 -0.15
N HIS A 66 18.95 16.68 -1.14
CA HIS A 66 20.20 16.47 -1.86
C HIS A 66 21.41 16.46 -0.90
N ARG A 67 21.50 17.43 0.01
CA ARG A 67 22.57 17.44 1.05
C ARG A 67 22.48 16.21 1.95
N CYS A 68 21.29 15.75 2.33
CA CYS A 68 21.15 14.52 3.10
C CYS A 68 21.67 13.29 2.36
N LEU A 69 21.47 13.20 1.04
CA LEU A 69 21.93 12.06 0.24
C LEU A 69 23.45 12.05 0.03
N PHE A 70 24.03 13.21 -0.27
CA PHE A 70 25.42 13.30 -0.74
C PHE A 70 26.40 13.88 0.29
N ASN A 71 25.93 14.74 1.20
CA ASN A 71 26.75 15.46 2.18
C ASN A 71 26.25 15.22 3.63
N ASN A 72 25.77 14.01 3.95
CA ASN A 72 25.10 13.70 5.23
C ASN A 72 25.95 14.03 6.48
N ALA A 73 27.29 13.91 6.37
CA ALA A 73 28.22 14.19 7.47
C ALA A 73 28.23 15.67 7.88
N GLU A 74 27.85 16.58 6.98
CA GLU A 74 27.82 18.03 7.19
C GLU A 74 26.50 18.53 7.79
N LEU A 75 25.53 17.64 8.01
CA LEU A 75 24.24 18.03 8.60
C LEU A 75 24.41 18.47 10.05
N ASN A 76 23.82 19.62 10.39
CA ASN A 76 23.74 20.09 11.77
C ASN A 76 22.70 19.28 12.59
N GLY A 77 22.64 19.50 13.91
CA GLY A 77 21.74 18.75 14.81
C GLY A 77 20.27 18.74 14.35
N PRO A 78 19.63 19.91 14.15
CA PRO A 78 18.27 20.00 13.61
C PRO A 78 18.09 19.31 12.25
N GLU A 79 19.07 19.43 11.35
CA GLU A 79 19.05 18.79 10.04
C GLU A 79 19.10 17.25 10.13
N LYS A 80 19.91 16.71 11.05
CA LYS A 80 19.95 15.26 11.33
C LYS A 80 18.60 14.75 11.83
N LEU A 81 17.92 15.50 12.69
CA LEU A 81 16.58 15.15 13.16
C LEU A 81 15.55 15.16 12.01
N ARG A 82 15.59 16.19 11.14
CA ARG A 82 14.76 16.26 9.94
C ARG A 82 15.01 15.08 9.00
N TRP A 83 16.29 14.72 8.78
CA TRP A 83 16.67 13.56 7.97
C TRP A 83 16.12 12.26 8.56
N HIS A 84 16.26 12.07 9.88
CA HIS A 84 15.73 10.90 10.56
C HIS A 84 14.20 10.80 10.43
N ALA A 85 13.47 11.91 10.53
CA ALA A 85 12.02 11.94 10.33
C ALA A 85 11.62 11.55 8.90
N VAL A 86 12.35 12.03 7.87
CA VAL A 86 12.16 11.63 6.47
C VAL A 86 12.35 10.12 6.30
N MET A 87 13.43 9.58 6.85
CA MET A 87 13.72 8.15 6.74
C MET A 87 12.67 7.27 7.45
N ILE A 88 12.15 7.69 8.61
CA ILE A 88 11.02 7.00 9.26
C ILE A 88 9.78 7.01 8.37
N ALA A 89 9.44 8.17 7.76
CA ALA A 89 8.27 8.28 6.91
C ALA A 89 8.36 7.33 5.70
N VAL A 90 9.54 7.26 5.08
CA VAL A 90 9.82 6.35 3.96
C VAL A 90 9.77 4.88 4.40
N TYR A 91 10.37 4.52 5.54
CA TYR A 91 10.32 3.16 6.06
C TYR A 91 8.88 2.71 6.32
N ARG A 92 8.08 3.54 7.00
CA ARG A 92 6.66 3.25 7.27
C ARG A 92 5.84 3.11 5.99
N HIS A 93 6.13 3.93 4.98
CA HIS A 93 5.47 3.81 3.68
C HIS A 93 5.79 2.45 3.04
N TRP A 94 7.06 2.03 3.02
CA TRP A 94 7.46 0.75 2.45
C TRP A 94 6.92 -0.46 3.23
N ASP A 95 6.96 -0.43 4.57
CA ASP A 95 6.36 -1.47 5.42
C ASP A 95 4.85 -1.59 5.16
N ASN A 96 4.16 -0.47 5.01
CA ASN A 96 2.74 -0.46 4.66
C ASN A 96 2.48 -1.11 3.28
N LEU A 97 3.32 -0.86 2.28
CA LEU A 97 3.22 -1.50 0.96
C LEU A 97 3.42 -3.01 1.05
N LEU A 98 4.45 -3.45 1.80
CA LEU A 98 4.73 -4.87 2.02
C LEU A 98 3.56 -5.55 2.72
N TYR A 99 3.00 -4.92 3.75
CA TYR A 99 1.84 -5.43 4.46
C TYR A 99 0.62 -5.57 3.55
N GLN A 100 0.30 -4.53 2.75
CA GLN A 100 -0.83 -4.57 1.82
C GLN A 100 -0.66 -5.63 0.72
N ASN A 101 0.57 -5.87 0.26
CA ASN A 101 0.86 -6.95 -0.69
C ASN A 101 0.67 -8.34 -0.05
N ARG A 102 1.22 -8.56 1.16
CA ARG A 102 1.03 -9.82 1.90
C ARG A 102 -0.44 -10.13 2.18
N MET A 103 -1.27 -9.11 2.35
CA MET A 103 -2.72 -9.26 2.54
C MET A 103 -3.51 -9.44 1.23
N GLY A 104 -2.87 -9.37 0.06
CA GLY A 104 -3.50 -9.53 -1.26
C GLY A 104 -4.28 -8.30 -1.74
N SER A 105 -4.22 -7.18 -1.02
CA SER A 105 -4.87 -5.92 -1.41
C SER A 105 -4.04 -5.14 -2.43
N LEU A 106 -2.71 -5.22 -2.34
CA LEU A 106 -1.78 -4.64 -3.30
C LEU A 106 -1.30 -5.71 -4.29
N GLU A 107 -1.43 -5.43 -5.59
CA GLU A 107 -1.00 -6.37 -6.63
C GLU A 107 0.52 -6.52 -6.69
N ASP A 108 0.99 -7.73 -6.99
CA ASP A 108 2.42 -8.07 -7.01
C ASP A 108 3.22 -7.20 -7.98
N GLU A 109 2.66 -6.86 -9.14
CA GLU A 109 3.32 -5.99 -10.12
C GLU A 109 3.58 -4.59 -9.55
N MET A 110 2.60 -4.05 -8.81
CA MET A 110 2.74 -2.76 -8.15
C MET A 110 3.78 -2.84 -7.05
N TRP A 111 3.71 -3.88 -6.19
CA TRP A 111 4.70 -4.13 -5.15
C TRP A 111 6.13 -4.18 -5.72
N LEU A 112 6.36 -4.98 -6.77
CA LEU A 112 7.66 -5.11 -7.42
C LEU A 112 8.20 -3.78 -7.96
N THR A 113 7.32 -2.88 -8.41
CA THR A 113 7.70 -1.54 -8.87
C THR A 113 8.23 -0.68 -7.71
N TYR A 114 7.54 -0.70 -6.58
CA TYR A 114 7.96 0.02 -5.37
C TYR A 114 9.21 -0.60 -4.73
N ASP A 115 9.30 -1.93 -4.71
CA ASP A 115 10.45 -2.65 -4.17
C ASP A 115 11.73 -2.37 -4.97
N ARG A 116 11.64 -2.34 -6.31
CA ARG A 116 12.77 -1.93 -7.17
C ARG A 116 13.19 -0.49 -6.92
N THR A 117 12.21 0.42 -6.75
CA THR A 117 12.46 1.82 -6.44
C THR A 117 13.19 1.96 -5.11
N MET A 118 12.73 1.25 -4.08
CA MET A 118 13.36 1.19 -2.77
C MET A 118 14.79 0.63 -2.85
N THR A 119 14.97 -0.48 -3.55
CA THR A 119 16.28 -1.11 -3.76
C THR A 119 17.27 -0.15 -4.43
N HIS A 120 16.80 0.68 -5.37
CA HIS A 120 17.63 1.71 -5.97
C HIS A 120 18.10 2.76 -4.93
N TYR A 121 17.25 3.16 -3.99
CA TYR A 121 17.65 4.09 -2.94
C TYR A 121 18.70 3.53 -1.97
N PHE A 122 18.76 2.22 -1.78
CA PHE A 122 19.86 1.58 -1.02
C PHE A 122 21.24 1.70 -1.71
N SER A 123 21.31 2.21 -2.94
CA SER A 123 22.60 2.59 -3.54
C SER A 123 23.21 3.85 -2.91
N TYR A 124 22.43 4.68 -2.22
CA TYR A 124 22.93 5.86 -1.52
C TYR A 124 23.50 5.47 -0.15
N LYS A 125 24.76 5.85 0.11
CA LYS A 125 25.42 5.58 1.40
C LYS A 125 24.62 6.12 2.59
N ALA A 126 24.02 7.31 2.46
CA ALA A 126 23.22 7.93 3.52
C ALA A 126 22.01 7.06 3.96
N TRP A 127 21.42 6.31 3.01
CA TRP A 127 20.33 5.38 3.32
C TRP A 127 20.84 4.17 4.06
N VAL A 128 21.90 3.54 3.56
CA VAL A 128 22.53 2.37 4.20
C VAL A 128 22.98 2.70 5.62
N ASP A 129 23.65 3.84 5.82
CA ASP A 129 24.12 4.31 7.13
C ASP A 129 22.95 4.50 8.11
N TRP A 130 21.86 5.12 7.66
CA TRP A 130 20.68 5.30 8.49
C TRP A 130 20.05 3.97 8.86
N PHE A 131 19.83 3.07 7.90
CA PHE A 131 19.21 1.77 8.14
C PHE A 131 20.04 0.88 9.06
N THR A 132 21.37 0.84 8.86
CA THR A 132 22.27 0.06 9.74
C THR A 132 22.31 0.60 11.16
N THR A 133 22.19 1.92 11.34
CA THR A 133 22.12 2.55 12.67
C THR A 133 20.75 2.35 13.33
N ASN A 134 19.67 2.22 12.53
CA ASN A 134 18.30 2.17 13.00
C ASN A 134 17.62 0.81 12.74
N SER A 135 18.39 -0.27 12.60
CA SER A 135 17.90 -1.61 12.24
C SER A 135 17.08 -2.31 13.34
N HIS A 136 16.71 -1.59 14.39
CA HIS A 136 15.88 -2.07 15.49
C HIS A 136 14.38 -1.81 15.26
N PHE A 137 14.04 -1.09 14.18
CA PHE A 137 12.68 -0.97 13.64
C PHE A 137 12.41 -2.06 12.60
#